data_AF-V6L081-F1
#
_entry.id   AF-V6L081-F1
#
_cell.length_a   1.000
_cell.length_b   1.000
_cell.length_c   1.000
_cell.angle_alpha   90.00
_cell.angle_beta   90.00
_cell.angle_gamma   90.00
#
_symmetry.space_group_name_H-M   'P 1'
#
loop_
_entity.id
_entity.type
_entity.pdbx_description
1 polymer ?
#
loop_
_entity_poly.entity_id
_entity_poly.type
_entity_poly.pdbx_seq_one_letter_code
_entity_poly.pdbx_strand_id
1 'polypeptide(L)'
;MYELSRVRLYSIGPAGARYADTVLDLRGVGALVPAPAPSQADFFEDDPVGPPRRPAPAGVLFLENGGGKSVLLKLIFSVMLPGHRNTLGGASSGVLRKFLLADDCGHVALEWQHTRTGETLVVGKASEWRGRQVSGDPRKFTEAWYSFRPGAGMSLDSLPVAESSAMRPQREGSSTAHGRRRTMKGFRDVLTETGKAYPNLDVHWEEVHERWNEHLTSLGLDPELFRYQREMNADEGEAAGLFAVKNDSDFTDLLLRAVTDTRDTDGLADLVHGFAHKLGRRAELTAEREFTAGSLDLLRRIADASDDRQRARDVHAGAERRTRALARRLHARGTAERGHAAELAEQAGTARAAVTDAEHTGHRNALVAAELAYRHASLALSAGEKAAAAQRRELVDARTLHAAWQAAETVLQHRAAADRVIRVAAAIRDAERDAAPALAARTEAAGALVRALHTAAQSSENAAAEDEGRSAELQQESERAHQDATEAATAAQRARSESDHLRQRLTEVEQETTEAVRAGLL
;
A
#
# COMPACT_ATOMS: atom_id res chain seq x y z
N MET A 1 10.84 68.92 52.78
CA MET A 1 9.81 69.80 53.39
C MET A 1 9.93 71.15 52.72
N TYR A 2 8.80 71.79 52.43
CA TYR A 2 8.74 73.06 51.71
C TYR A 2 8.13 74.15 52.59
N GLU A 3 8.59 75.39 52.40
CA GLU A 3 8.06 76.59 53.05
C GLU A 3 7.53 77.57 52.01
N LEU A 4 6.40 78.21 52.31
CA LEU A 4 5.81 79.19 51.41
C LEU A 4 6.70 80.43 51.35
N SER A 5 7.21 80.73 50.15
CA SER A 5 8.21 81.78 49.92
C SER A 5 7.59 83.02 49.30
N ARG A 6 6.69 82.85 48.33
CA ARG A 6 5.95 83.95 47.71
C ARG A 6 4.53 83.55 47.35
N VAL A 7 3.63 84.52 47.34
CA VAL A 7 2.25 84.36 46.88
C VAL A 7 1.95 85.42 45.85
N ARG A 8 1.52 85.03 44.66
CA ARG A 8 1.05 85.94 43.62
C ARG A 8 -0.43 85.75 43.37
N LEU A 9 -1.17 86.85 43.40
CA LEU A 9 -2.60 86.90 43.14
C LEU A 9 -2.86 87.81 41.94
N TYR A 10 -3.51 87.30 40.91
CA TYR A 10 -3.79 88.04 39.68
C TYR A 10 -5.27 87.99 39.33
N SER A 11 -5.86 89.16 39.07
CA SER A 11 -7.26 89.34 38.66
C SER A 11 -8.28 88.56 39.51
N ILE A 12 -8.08 88.47 40.83
CA ILE A 12 -8.91 87.67 41.74
C ILE A 12 -9.20 88.42 43.06
N GLY A 13 -10.35 88.15 43.68
CA GLY A 13 -10.77 88.79 44.93
C GLY A 13 -12.13 89.49 44.84
N PRO A 14 -12.73 89.86 45.99
CA PRO A 14 -13.98 90.61 46.03
C PRO A 14 -13.85 91.96 45.32
N ALA A 15 -14.95 92.48 44.79
CA ALA A 15 -14.96 93.72 44.00
C ALA A 15 -14.36 94.94 44.73
N GLY A 16 -14.55 95.05 46.04
CA GLY A 16 -14.03 96.18 46.85
C GLY A 16 -12.59 96.03 47.37
N ALA A 17 -11.98 94.85 47.24
CA ALA A 17 -10.61 94.56 47.69
C ALA A 17 -9.94 93.54 46.75
N ARG A 18 -9.89 93.90 45.47
CA ARG A 18 -9.43 93.03 44.39
C ARG A 18 -7.89 93.00 44.32
N TYR A 19 -7.33 91.81 44.18
CA TYR A 19 -5.92 91.61 43.87
C TYR A 19 -5.76 91.67 42.35
N ALA A 20 -5.37 92.84 41.82
CA ALA A 20 -5.19 93.06 40.39
C ALA A 20 -3.95 92.29 39.87
N ASP A 21 -2.79 92.56 40.48
CA ASP A 21 -1.55 91.79 40.36
C ASP A 21 -0.72 92.08 41.61
N THR A 22 -0.84 91.22 42.62
CA THR A 22 -0.26 91.43 43.94
C THR A 22 0.68 90.29 44.27
N VAL A 23 1.93 90.62 44.61
CA VAL A 23 2.95 89.67 45.07
C VAL A 23 3.24 89.93 46.55
N LEU A 24 3.07 88.91 47.38
CA LEU A 24 3.55 88.87 48.75
C LEU A 24 4.86 88.12 48.77
N ASP A 25 5.94 88.81 49.15
CA ASP A 25 7.29 88.23 49.23
C ASP A 25 7.67 87.96 50.69
N LEU A 26 7.90 86.69 51.01
CA LEU A 26 8.31 86.23 52.34
C LEU A 26 9.78 85.79 52.36
N ARG A 27 10.53 85.93 51.26
CA ARG A 27 11.91 85.44 51.14
C ARG A 27 12.90 86.28 51.96
N GLY A 28 14.11 85.76 52.15
CA GLY A 28 15.26 86.54 52.61
C GLY A 28 15.37 86.81 54.12
N VAL A 29 14.38 86.41 54.92
CA VAL A 29 14.33 86.74 56.36
C VAL A 29 14.79 85.61 57.27
N GLY A 30 14.50 84.36 56.91
CA GLY A 30 14.73 83.19 57.77
C GLY A 30 16.21 82.79 57.92
N ALA A 31 16.39 81.61 58.51
CA ALA A 31 17.71 80.98 58.63
C ALA A 31 18.32 80.67 57.24
N LEU A 32 19.64 80.55 57.17
CA LEU A 32 20.34 80.15 55.95
C LEU A 32 19.89 78.76 55.49
N VAL A 33 19.79 78.57 54.18
CA VAL A 33 19.54 77.26 53.57
C VAL A 33 20.78 76.38 53.83
N PRO A 34 20.64 75.19 54.45
CA PRO A 34 21.78 74.38 54.87
C PRO A 34 22.66 73.82 53.75
N ALA A 35 22.07 73.48 52.61
CA ALA A 35 22.77 72.85 51.48
C ALA A 35 22.21 73.39 50.15
N PRO A 36 22.48 74.67 49.81
CA PRO A 36 21.88 75.29 48.64
C PRO A 36 22.28 74.56 47.35
N ALA A 37 21.29 74.32 46.48
CA ALA A 37 21.53 73.82 45.14
C ALA A 37 22.38 74.84 44.35
N PRO A 38 23.25 74.38 43.42
CA PRO A 38 24.09 75.28 42.65
C PRO A 38 23.23 76.18 41.75
N SER A 39 23.21 77.48 42.03
CA SER A 39 22.62 78.49 41.15
C SER A 39 23.71 79.06 40.22
N GLN A 40 23.39 79.25 38.94
CA GLN A 40 24.20 80.09 38.07
C GLN A 40 23.98 81.54 38.52
N ALA A 41 25.03 82.19 39.01
CA ALA A 41 25.00 83.63 39.25
C ALA A 41 24.86 84.36 37.90
N ASP A 42 23.86 85.24 37.79
CA ASP A 42 23.72 86.10 36.61
C ASP A 42 24.88 87.09 36.63
N PHE A 43 25.72 87.09 35.59
CA PHE A 43 27.01 87.81 35.54
C PHE A 43 26.89 89.36 35.63
N PHE A 44 25.68 89.89 35.77
CA PHE A 44 25.33 91.31 35.64
C PHE A 44 24.55 91.88 36.84
N GLU A 45 24.51 91.21 37.99
CA GLU A 45 23.93 91.78 39.23
C GLU A 45 24.98 92.59 40.00
N ASP A 46 24.66 93.86 40.31
CA ASP A 46 25.56 94.82 40.96
C ASP A 46 25.64 94.68 42.50
N ASP A 47 24.93 93.74 43.13
CA ASP A 47 24.99 93.47 44.58
C ASP A 47 25.26 91.99 44.88
N PRO A 48 26.23 91.65 45.76
CA PRO A 48 26.51 90.27 46.14
C PRO A 48 25.37 89.72 47.02
N VAL A 49 24.49 88.91 46.41
CA VAL A 49 23.42 88.21 47.12
C VAL A 49 24.06 87.17 48.06
N GLY A 50 23.87 87.35 49.36
CA GLY A 50 24.33 86.39 50.38
C GLY A 50 23.72 84.99 50.17
N PRO A 51 24.22 83.96 50.88
CA PRO A 51 23.68 82.61 50.75
C PRO A 51 22.15 82.60 50.93
N PRO A 52 21.41 81.83 50.12
CA PRO A 52 19.95 81.90 50.10
C PRO A 52 19.41 81.62 51.50
N ARG A 53 18.47 82.46 51.93
CA ARG A 53 17.77 82.35 53.21
C ARG A 53 16.40 81.72 53.00
N ARG A 54 15.96 80.96 54.00
CA ARG A 54 14.60 80.44 54.09
C ARG A 54 13.59 81.58 54.20
N PRO A 55 12.31 81.34 53.89
CA PRO A 55 11.26 82.34 54.06
C PRO A 55 11.08 82.73 55.52
N ALA A 56 10.38 83.83 55.76
CA ALA A 56 10.03 84.30 57.10
C ALA A 56 9.24 83.20 57.85
N PRO A 57 9.67 82.79 59.06
CA PRO A 57 8.99 81.73 59.82
C PRO A 57 7.60 82.14 60.32
N ALA A 58 7.35 83.45 60.43
CA ALA A 58 6.05 84.01 60.73
C ALA A 58 5.90 85.38 60.03
N GLY A 59 4.70 85.68 59.55
CA GLY A 59 4.34 86.96 58.96
C GLY A 59 3.03 87.46 59.55
N VAL A 60 2.97 88.75 59.88
CA VAL A 60 1.76 89.40 60.40
C VAL A 60 1.18 90.30 59.32
N LEU A 61 -0.05 90.02 58.92
CA LEU A 61 -0.79 90.84 57.95
C LEU A 61 -1.74 91.78 58.71
N PHE A 62 -1.41 93.06 58.70
CA PHE A 62 -2.28 94.14 59.19
C PHE A 62 -3.15 94.63 58.05
N LEU A 63 -4.46 94.40 58.16
CA LEU A 63 -5.47 94.86 57.22
C LEU A 63 -6.65 95.37 58.02
N GLU A 64 -7.30 96.43 57.53
CA GLU A 64 -8.57 96.90 58.09
C GLU A 64 -9.64 95.82 57.95
N ASN A 65 -10.69 95.88 58.79
CA ASN A 65 -11.83 94.97 58.68
C ASN A 65 -12.43 95.05 57.27
N GLY A 66 -12.51 93.91 56.58
CA GLY A 66 -12.96 93.85 55.17
C GLY A 66 -11.84 94.00 54.13
N GLY A 67 -10.60 94.30 54.54
CA GLY A 67 -9.42 94.42 53.66
C GLY A 67 -8.92 93.11 53.03
N GLY A 68 -9.67 92.01 53.19
CA GLY A 68 -9.41 90.76 52.46
C GLY A 68 -8.47 89.75 53.14
N LYS A 69 -8.13 89.89 54.43
CA LYS A 69 -7.28 88.93 55.18
C LYS A 69 -7.78 87.49 55.07
N SER A 70 -9.05 87.25 55.43
CA SER A 70 -9.65 85.92 55.33
C SER A 70 -9.84 85.45 53.89
N VAL A 71 -9.98 86.38 52.94
CA VAL A 71 -10.06 86.06 51.51
C VAL A 71 -8.70 85.56 51.00
N LEU A 72 -7.62 86.23 51.35
CA LEU A 72 -6.25 85.84 51.01
C LEU A 72 -5.96 84.42 51.49
N LEU A 73 -6.26 84.11 52.76
CA LEU A 73 -6.10 82.76 53.29
C LEU A 73 -6.93 81.75 52.48
N LYS A 74 -8.22 82.03 52.25
CA LYS A 74 -9.09 81.15 51.44
C LYS A 74 -8.54 80.91 50.03
N LEU A 75 -7.95 81.92 49.40
CA LEU A 75 -7.34 81.80 48.08
C LEU A 75 -6.10 80.91 48.10
N ILE A 76 -5.19 81.09 49.08
CA ILE A 76 -4.01 80.23 49.27
C ILE A 76 -4.45 78.77 49.50
N PHE A 77 -5.38 78.53 50.42
CA PHE A 77 -5.89 77.18 50.68
C PHE A 77 -6.59 76.56 49.48
N SER A 78 -7.16 77.36 48.57
CA SER A 78 -7.83 76.83 47.39
C SER A 78 -6.88 76.17 46.37
N VAL A 79 -5.57 76.44 46.47
CA VAL A 79 -4.54 75.77 45.68
C VAL A 79 -4.14 74.44 46.32
N MET A 80 -3.97 74.42 47.65
CA MET A 80 -3.46 73.27 48.41
C MET A 80 -4.53 72.24 48.78
N LEU A 81 -5.78 72.68 48.93
CA LEU A 81 -6.91 71.87 49.34
C LEU A 81 -8.05 72.02 48.32
N PRO A 82 -7.92 71.43 47.12
CA PRO A 82 -8.99 71.41 46.13
C PRO A 82 -10.27 70.76 46.68
N GLY A 83 -11.43 71.23 46.20
CA GLY A 83 -12.73 70.60 46.47
C GLY A 83 -13.65 71.35 47.44
N HIS A 84 -14.96 71.19 47.23
CA HIS A 84 -16.03 71.97 47.86
C HIS A 84 -16.17 71.81 49.38
N ARG A 85 -15.65 70.72 49.95
CA ARG A 85 -15.70 70.45 51.41
C ARG A 85 -14.46 70.96 52.15
N ASN A 86 -13.45 71.44 51.42
CA ASN A 86 -12.10 71.67 51.94
C ASN A 86 -11.72 73.15 52.13
N THR A 87 -12.59 74.09 51.73
CA THR A 87 -12.36 75.55 51.89
C THR A 87 -12.57 76.02 53.33
N LEU A 88 -11.74 76.97 53.81
CA LEU A 88 -11.82 77.56 55.16
C LEU A 88 -13.18 78.25 55.42
N GLY A 89 -13.78 77.96 56.59
CA GLY A 89 -15.09 78.47 57.01
C GLY A 89 -16.25 77.69 56.38
N GLY A 90 -16.88 76.84 57.18
CA GLY A 90 -17.87 75.84 56.77
C GLY A 90 -18.97 76.32 55.79
N ALA A 91 -19.48 75.36 55.03
CA ALA A 91 -20.73 75.41 54.27
C ALA A 91 -20.90 76.41 53.11
N SER A 92 -19.84 77.01 52.55
CA SER A 92 -20.03 77.95 51.43
C SER A 92 -19.01 77.82 50.29
N SER A 93 -19.01 76.65 49.62
CA SER A 93 -18.19 76.39 48.43
C SER A 93 -18.45 77.32 47.23
N GLY A 94 -19.55 78.09 47.28
CA GLY A 94 -19.86 79.15 46.31
C GLY A 94 -19.17 80.49 46.55
N VAL A 95 -18.40 80.67 47.63
CA VAL A 95 -17.80 81.98 47.98
C VAL A 95 -16.60 82.32 47.09
N LEU A 96 -15.75 81.35 46.74
CA LEU A 96 -14.60 81.60 45.85
C LEU A 96 -15.04 82.07 44.45
N ARG A 97 -16.20 81.60 43.97
CA ARG A 97 -16.79 82.02 42.70
C ARG A 97 -17.19 83.49 42.68
N LYS A 98 -17.59 84.03 43.84
CA LYS A 98 -17.91 85.46 44.01
C LYS A 98 -16.67 86.35 43.92
N PHE A 99 -15.47 85.78 43.93
CA PHE A 99 -14.20 86.50 43.83
C PHE A 99 -13.66 86.58 42.40
N LEU A 100 -14.40 86.10 41.40
CA LEU A 100 -14.02 86.19 39.99
C LEU A 100 -15.08 86.95 39.17
N LEU A 101 -14.65 87.97 38.44
CA LEU A 101 -15.51 88.72 37.52
C LEU A 101 -15.73 87.96 36.21
N ALA A 102 -16.78 88.36 35.48
CA ALA A 102 -17.24 87.69 34.27
C ALA A 102 -16.12 87.54 33.21
N ASP A 103 -15.36 88.60 32.94
CA ASP A 103 -14.38 88.66 31.85
C ASP A 103 -12.94 88.29 32.27
N ASP A 104 -12.75 87.82 33.50
CA ASP A 104 -11.43 87.63 34.09
C ASP A 104 -11.02 86.16 34.15
N CYS A 105 -9.71 85.92 33.95
CA CYS A 105 -9.04 84.69 34.37
C CYS A 105 -8.24 84.99 35.64
N GLY A 106 -8.67 84.42 36.76
CA GLY A 106 -8.06 84.63 38.06
C GLY A 106 -6.95 83.62 38.31
N HIS A 107 -5.82 84.07 38.84
CA HIS A 107 -4.70 83.19 39.21
C HIS A 107 -4.31 83.36 40.67
N VAL A 108 -4.08 82.24 41.34
CA VAL A 108 -3.40 82.16 42.63
C VAL A 108 -2.17 81.29 42.43
N ALA A 109 -0.98 81.83 42.59
CA ALA A 109 0.27 81.10 42.44
C ALA A 109 1.08 81.19 43.75
N LEU A 110 1.57 80.04 44.20
CA LEU A 110 2.31 79.86 45.43
C LEU A 110 3.69 79.32 45.07
N GLU A 111 4.72 80.07 45.42
CA GLU A 111 6.10 79.61 45.29
C GLU A 111 6.57 79.05 46.63
N TRP A 112 7.05 77.82 46.60
CA TRP A 112 7.52 77.07 47.74
C TRP A 112 9.03 76.90 47.65
N GLN A 113 9.75 77.07 48.75
CA GLN A 113 11.18 76.83 48.83
C GLN A 113 11.46 75.58 49.65
N HIS A 114 12.28 74.68 49.13
CA HIS A 114 12.70 73.48 49.85
C HIS A 114 13.65 73.84 51.00
N THR A 115 13.35 73.41 52.22
CA THR A 115 14.06 73.88 53.44
C THR A 115 15.53 73.49 53.51
N ARG A 116 15.94 72.45 52.76
CA ARG A 116 17.32 71.96 52.74
C ARG A 116 18.12 72.43 51.52
N THR A 117 17.50 72.37 50.34
CA THR A 117 18.17 72.61 49.05
C THR A 117 17.96 74.02 48.52
N GLY A 118 16.95 74.74 49.02
CA GLY A 118 16.62 76.08 48.53
C GLY A 118 15.94 76.08 47.16
N GLU A 119 15.76 74.92 46.53
CA GLU A 119 15.06 74.79 45.26
C GLU A 119 13.61 75.26 45.38
N THR A 120 13.14 75.92 44.35
CA THR A 120 11.79 76.48 44.32
C THR A 120 10.84 75.61 43.50
N LEU A 121 9.58 75.60 43.91
CA LEU A 121 8.48 74.93 43.23
C LEU A 121 7.29 75.89 43.21
N VAL A 122 6.75 76.19 42.04
CA VAL A 122 5.52 76.96 41.93
C VAL A 122 4.36 75.99 41.75
N VAL A 123 3.33 76.16 42.56
CA VAL A 123 2.01 75.53 42.37
C VAL A 123 0.98 76.63 42.28
N GLY A 124 -0.01 76.47 41.42
CA GLY A 124 -1.01 77.50 41.25
C GLY A 124 -2.34 76.96 40.77
N LYS A 125 -3.31 77.86 40.79
CA LYS A 125 -4.67 77.62 40.36
C LYS A 125 -5.09 78.73 39.40
N ALA A 126 -5.70 78.33 38.30
CA ALA A 126 -6.39 79.21 37.36
C ALA A 126 -7.90 79.00 37.48
N SER A 127 -8.67 80.08 37.35
CA SER A 127 -10.14 80.03 37.41
C SER A 127 -10.75 80.97 36.38
N GLU A 128 -11.74 80.50 35.62
CA GLU A 128 -12.42 81.26 34.57
C GLU A 128 -13.91 80.89 34.49
N TRP A 129 -14.77 81.87 34.19
CA TRP A 129 -16.17 81.63 33.82
C TRP A 129 -16.28 81.26 32.34
N ARG A 130 -16.81 80.07 32.04
CA ARG A 130 -17.06 79.63 30.66
C ARG A 130 -18.02 80.60 29.97
N GLY A 131 -17.57 81.14 28.83
CA GLY A 131 -18.34 82.13 28.07
C GLY A 131 -18.27 83.55 28.65
N ARG A 132 -17.38 83.81 29.61
CA ARG A 132 -17.13 85.13 30.21
C ARG A 132 -18.35 85.78 30.85
N GLN A 133 -19.20 84.97 31.46
CA GLN A 133 -20.44 85.41 32.12
C GLN A 133 -20.57 84.74 33.49
N VAL A 134 -20.79 85.55 34.53
CA VAL A 134 -21.08 85.04 35.88
C VAL A 134 -22.40 84.26 35.85
N SER A 135 -22.41 83.06 36.42
CA SER A 135 -23.56 82.15 36.38
C SER A 135 -23.77 81.47 37.73
N GLY A 136 -25.04 81.20 38.08
CA GLY A 136 -25.37 80.37 39.24
C GLY A 136 -25.06 78.87 39.03
N ASP A 137 -24.97 78.43 37.77
CA ASP A 137 -24.64 77.05 37.40
C ASP A 137 -23.17 76.71 37.71
N PRO A 138 -22.90 75.76 38.63
CA PRO A 138 -21.55 75.34 38.96
C PRO A 138 -20.71 74.82 37.81
N ARG A 139 -21.33 74.29 36.76
CA ARG A 139 -20.62 73.67 35.63
C ARG A 139 -19.99 74.70 34.69
N LYS A 140 -20.41 75.97 34.78
CA LYS A 140 -19.84 77.07 34.01
C LYS A 140 -18.60 77.70 34.67
N PHE A 141 -18.28 77.33 35.90
CA PHE A 141 -17.06 77.75 36.56
C PHE A 141 -16.00 76.69 36.35
N THR A 142 -14.90 77.03 35.69
CA THR A 142 -13.81 76.11 35.41
C THR A 142 -12.61 76.45 36.28
N GLU A 143 -12.03 75.41 36.87
CA GLU A 143 -10.85 75.48 37.73
C GLU A 143 -9.83 74.48 37.21
N ALA A 144 -8.57 74.87 37.25
CA ALA A 144 -7.45 74.00 36.95
C ALA A 144 -6.26 74.38 37.81
N TRP A 145 -5.42 73.39 38.10
CA TRP A 145 -4.20 73.54 38.87
C TRP A 145 -2.99 73.27 37.99
N TYR A 146 -1.88 73.90 38.34
CA TYR A 146 -0.64 73.73 37.63
C TYR A 146 0.54 73.75 38.59
N SER A 147 1.63 73.09 38.20
CA SER A 147 2.91 73.22 38.88
C SER A 147 4.05 73.32 37.89
N PHE A 148 5.15 73.94 38.31
CA PHE A 148 6.42 73.92 37.59
C PHE A 148 7.56 74.28 38.54
N ARG A 149 8.78 73.88 38.19
CA ARG A 149 10.01 74.35 38.84
C ARG A 149 10.49 75.62 38.15
N PRO A 150 10.57 76.77 38.84
CA PRO A 150 11.12 78.00 38.27
C PRO A 150 12.52 77.81 37.69
N GLY A 151 12.79 78.44 36.55
CA GLY A 151 14.08 78.35 35.87
C GLY A 151 14.17 79.32 34.70
N ALA A 152 15.20 79.14 33.86
CA ALA A 152 15.35 79.93 32.64
C ALA A 152 14.07 79.83 31.78
N GLY A 153 13.46 80.96 31.47
CA GLY A 153 12.24 81.06 30.67
C GLY A 153 10.94 81.21 31.46
N MET A 154 10.85 80.77 32.72
CA MET A 154 9.62 80.92 33.52
C MET A 154 9.87 80.94 35.03
N SER A 155 9.35 81.98 35.69
CA SER A 155 9.36 82.19 37.14
C SER A 155 8.00 82.69 37.61
N LEU A 156 7.82 82.87 38.92
CA LEU A 156 6.60 83.48 39.47
C LEU A 156 6.37 84.89 38.93
N ASP A 157 7.42 85.67 38.70
CA ASP A 157 7.34 87.06 38.20
C ASP A 157 7.00 87.11 36.72
N SER A 158 7.50 86.13 35.95
CA SER A 158 7.32 86.02 34.51
C SER A 158 6.18 85.09 34.08
N LEU A 159 5.20 84.84 34.96
CA LEU A 159 4.03 84.04 34.63
C LEU A 159 3.26 84.63 33.42
N PRO A 160 2.89 83.81 32.43
CA PRO A 160 2.25 84.27 31.19
C PRO A 160 0.75 84.54 31.39
N VAL A 161 0.37 85.40 32.34
CA VAL A 161 -1.03 85.74 32.67
C VAL A 161 -1.62 86.84 31.76
N ALA A 162 -0.79 87.55 30.99
CA ALA A 162 -1.18 88.56 30.01
C ALA A 162 -0.40 88.42 28.68
N GLU A 163 -0.87 89.02 27.59
CA GLU A 163 -0.32 88.89 26.24
C GLU A 163 1.16 89.26 26.14
N SER A 164 1.61 90.31 26.83
CA SER A 164 3.02 90.73 26.87
C SER A 164 3.65 90.39 28.22
N SER A 165 4.60 89.46 28.25
CA SER A 165 5.56 89.31 29.35
C SER A 165 6.86 89.97 28.93
N ALA A 166 7.30 91.03 29.64
CA ALA A 166 8.62 91.57 29.40
C ALA A 166 9.67 90.48 29.67
N MET A 167 10.65 90.32 28.77
CA MET A 167 11.65 89.24 28.85
C MET A 167 12.59 89.38 30.05
N ARG A 168 12.60 90.56 30.73
CA ARG A 168 13.33 90.79 31.98
C ARG A 168 12.48 91.64 32.94
N PRO A 169 12.30 91.23 34.21
CA PRO A 169 11.67 92.06 35.23
C PRO A 169 12.53 93.28 35.56
N GLN A 170 11.90 94.44 35.79
CA GLN A 170 12.61 95.70 36.08
C GLN A 170 13.16 95.74 37.52
N ARG A 171 12.57 94.95 38.43
CA ARG A 171 13.03 94.63 39.80
C ARG A 171 12.55 93.22 40.19
N GLU A 172 13.32 92.52 41.01
CA GLU A 172 12.91 91.22 41.56
C GLU A 172 11.62 91.38 42.40
N GLY A 173 10.63 90.51 42.19
CA GLY A 173 9.30 90.61 42.82
C GLY A 173 8.32 91.57 42.13
N SER A 174 8.69 92.17 40.99
CA SER A 174 7.76 92.92 40.12
C SER A 174 7.25 92.06 38.96
N SER A 175 5.94 92.09 38.73
CA SER A 175 5.29 91.38 37.63
C SER A 175 5.78 91.86 36.25
N THR A 176 6.04 90.92 35.35
CA THR A 176 6.31 91.26 33.94
C THR A 176 5.05 91.32 33.08
N ALA A 177 3.87 91.02 33.63
CA ALA A 177 2.63 90.87 32.88
C ALA A 177 2.01 92.23 32.49
N HIS A 178 1.98 92.53 31.20
CA HIS A 178 1.44 93.77 30.64
C HIS A 178 0.51 93.45 29.45
N GLY A 179 -0.47 94.30 29.19
CA GLY A 179 -1.40 94.16 28.06
C GLY A 179 -2.67 93.34 28.37
N ARG A 180 -3.28 92.75 27.32
CA ARG A 180 -4.57 92.07 27.46
C ARG A 180 -4.43 90.78 28.27
N ARG A 181 -5.37 90.55 29.18
CA ARG A 181 -5.45 89.34 30.01
C ARG A 181 -5.69 88.10 29.14
N ARG A 182 -4.95 87.02 29.41
CA ARG A 182 -5.12 85.74 28.72
C ARG A 182 -6.30 84.98 29.32
N THR A 183 -6.95 84.17 28.49
CA THR A 183 -7.94 83.18 28.96
C THR A 183 -7.22 82.01 29.63
N MET A 184 -7.93 81.20 30.41
CA MET A 184 -7.37 80.00 31.05
C MET A 184 -6.79 79.05 29.99
N LYS A 185 -7.46 78.92 28.85
CA LYS A 185 -6.96 78.15 27.70
C LYS A 185 -5.65 78.76 27.16
N GLY A 186 -5.62 80.07 26.90
CA GLY A 186 -4.42 80.74 26.39
C GLY A 186 -3.24 80.72 27.36
N PHE A 187 -3.51 80.71 28.67
CA PHE A 187 -2.50 80.47 29.69
C PHE A 187 -1.96 79.04 29.63
N ARG A 188 -2.85 78.04 29.62
CA ARG A 188 -2.47 76.61 29.51
C ARG A 188 -1.62 76.35 28.26
N ASP A 189 -2.02 76.90 27.12
CA ASP A 189 -1.32 76.70 25.84
C ASP A 189 0.13 77.20 25.93
N VAL A 190 0.36 78.41 26.44
CA VAL A 190 1.71 78.97 26.61
C VAL A 190 2.49 78.30 27.73
N LEU A 191 1.84 77.92 28.84
CA LEU A 191 2.48 77.17 29.92
C LEU A 191 3.01 75.83 29.39
N THR A 192 2.20 75.12 28.61
CA THR A 192 2.56 73.82 28.02
C THR A 192 3.63 73.97 26.94
N GLU A 193 3.55 75.01 26.09
CA GLU A 193 4.56 75.30 25.07
C GLU A 193 5.91 75.66 25.69
N THR A 194 5.90 76.47 26.76
CA THR A 194 7.11 76.82 27.51
C THR A 194 7.72 75.59 28.18
N GLY A 195 6.91 74.70 28.75
CA GLY A 195 7.37 73.42 29.30
C GLY A 195 7.98 72.47 28.24
N LYS A 196 7.50 72.53 26.99
CA LYS A 196 8.14 71.80 25.87
C LYS A 196 9.48 72.40 25.47
N ALA A 197 9.58 73.73 25.46
CA ALA A 197 10.81 74.45 25.14
C ALA A 197 11.88 74.29 26.23
N TYR A 198 11.46 74.19 27.50
CA TYR A 198 12.32 74.06 28.67
C TYR A 198 11.87 72.87 29.54
N PRO A 199 12.30 71.62 29.22
CA PRO A 199 11.89 70.43 29.95
C PRO A 199 12.24 70.43 31.45
N ASN A 200 13.26 71.20 31.84
CA ASN A 200 13.67 71.37 33.23
C ASN A 200 12.63 72.10 34.11
N LEU A 201 11.63 72.75 33.50
CA LEU A 201 10.53 73.38 34.23
C LEU A 201 9.53 72.36 34.79
N ASP A 202 9.53 71.10 34.34
CA ASP A 202 8.64 70.04 34.84
C ASP A 202 7.17 70.50 35.00
N VAL A 203 6.63 71.03 33.91
CA VAL A 203 5.30 71.65 33.88
C VAL A 203 4.21 70.57 33.97
N HIS A 204 3.29 70.72 34.92
CA HIS A 204 2.12 69.88 35.09
C HIS A 204 0.83 70.71 35.08
N TRP A 205 -0.24 70.16 34.52
CA TRP A 205 -1.58 70.78 34.45
C TRP A 205 -2.64 69.72 34.76
N GLU A 206 -3.53 70.00 35.71
CA GLU A 206 -4.58 69.08 36.15
C GLU A 206 -5.91 69.80 36.40
N GLU A 207 -7.01 69.15 36.04
CA GLU A 207 -8.39 69.66 36.19
C GLU A 207 -9.20 68.83 37.21
N VAL A 208 -8.69 67.66 37.61
CA VAL A 208 -9.32 66.75 38.58
C VAL A 208 -8.71 66.91 39.97
N HIS A 209 -9.55 67.23 40.95
CA HIS A 209 -9.15 67.47 42.35
C HIS A 209 -8.34 66.32 42.98
N GLU A 210 -8.78 65.06 42.82
CA GLU A 210 -8.13 63.90 43.44
C GLU A 210 -6.72 63.69 42.88
N ARG A 211 -6.56 63.80 41.56
CA ARG A 211 -5.26 63.71 40.89
C ARG A 211 -4.32 64.85 41.27
N TRP A 212 -4.86 66.05 41.49
CA TRP A 212 -4.06 67.17 41.99
C TRP A 212 -3.53 66.91 43.40
N ASN A 213 -4.31 66.30 44.29
CA ASN A 213 -3.85 65.93 45.64
C ASN A 213 -2.74 64.87 45.59
N GLU A 214 -2.89 63.85 44.75
CA GLU A 214 -1.84 62.84 44.52
C GLU A 214 -0.55 63.50 43.98
N HIS A 215 -0.70 64.44 43.04
CA HIS A 215 0.42 65.18 42.47
C HIS A 215 1.14 66.06 43.50
N LEU A 216 0.41 66.82 44.33
CA LEU A 216 0.99 67.60 45.42
C LEU A 216 1.81 66.71 46.38
N THR A 217 1.27 65.55 46.73
CA THR A 217 1.95 64.56 47.58
C THR A 217 3.25 64.07 46.93
N SER A 218 3.22 63.80 45.62
CA SER A 218 4.41 63.39 44.85
C SER A 218 5.50 64.46 44.79
N LEU A 219 5.11 65.74 44.83
CA LEU A 219 6.03 66.89 44.88
C LEU A 219 6.59 67.12 46.30
N GLY A 220 6.12 66.39 47.31
CA GLY A 220 6.52 66.55 48.70
C GLY A 220 5.79 67.69 49.43
N LEU A 221 4.67 68.15 48.88
CA LEU A 221 3.73 69.07 49.51
C LEU A 221 2.55 68.27 50.05
N ASP A 222 2.50 68.03 51.36
CA ASP A 222 1.45 67.22 51.99
C ASP A 222 0.17 68.06 52.24
N PRO A 223 -0.94 67.79 51.53
CA PRO A 223 -2.21 68.50 51.73
C PRO A 223 -2.83 68.25 53.12
N GLU A 224 -2.56 67.10 53.76
CA GLU A 224 -3.17 66.74 55.05
C GLU A 224 -2.70 67.65 56.19
N LEU A 225 -1.47 68.15 56.14
CA LEU A 225 -0.97 69.16 57.09
C LEU A 225 -1.79 70.46 57.05
N PHE A 226 -2.25 70.87 55.87
CA PHE A 226 -3.12 72.03 55.71
C PHE A 226 -4.56 71.75 56.17
N ARG A 227 -5.01 70.48 56.11
CA ARG A 227 -6.33 70.06 56.63
C ARG A 227 -6.39 70.23 58.15
N TYR A 228 -5.35 69.80 58.87
CA TYR A 228 -5.26 69.97 60.33
C TYR A 228 -5.19 71.45 60.73
N GLN A 229 -4.37 72.25 60.04
CA GLN A 229 -4.32 73.69 60.29
C GLN A 229 -5.67 74.37 60.03
N ARG A 230 -6.42 73.95 59.01
CA ARG A 230 -7.77 74.46 58.78
C ARG A 230 -8.72 74.12 59.92
N GLU A 231 -8.68 72.89 60.43
CA GLU A 231 -9.54 72.45 61.53
C GLU A 231 -9.26 73.28 62.79
N MET A 232 -7.99 73.56 63.09
CA MET A 232 -7.61 74.51 64.15
C MET A 232 -8.01 75.97 63.87
N ASN A 233 -7.91 76.45 62.62
CA ASN A 233 -8.24 77.84 62.25
C ASN A 233 -9.76 78.09 62.06
N ALA A 234 -10.56 77.03 61.88
CA ALA A 234 -12.03 77.15 61.81
C ALA A 234 -12.64 77.52 63.17
N ASP A 235 -11.90 77.34 64.26
CA ASP A 235 -12.33 77.48 65.64
C ASP A 235 -11.81 78.75 66.35
N GLU A 236 -11.27 79.74 65.60
CA GLU A 236 -10.79 81.01 66.18
C GLU A 236 -11.92 81.91 66.78
N GLY A 237 -13.19 81.49 66.72
CA GLY A 237 -14.34 82.31 67.11
C GLY A 237 -15.25 81.81 68.23
N GLU A 238 -15.27 80.53 68.62
CA GLU A 238 -16.33 80.03 69.54
C GLU A 238 -15.99 78.70 70.24
N ALA A 239 -14.91 78.67 71.03
CA ALA A 239 -14.53 77.48 71.83
C ALA A 239 -15.59 77.06 72.88
N ALA A 240 -16.59 77.90 73.17
CA ALA A 240 -17.65 77.60 74.13
C ALA A 240 -18.71 76.62 73.59
N GLY A 241 -18.86 76.49 72.26
CA GLY A 241 -19.87 75.60 71.65
C GLY A 241 -19.53 74.11 71.76
N LEU A 242 -18.25 73.76 71.90
CA LEU A 242 -17.77 72.37 71.97
C LEU A 242 -18.13 71.66 73.29
N PHE A 243 -18.39 72.43 74.36
CA PHE A 243 -18.74 71.89 75.68
C PHE A 243 -20.25 71.91 75.98
N ALA A 244 -21.08 72.32 75.03
CA ALA A 244 -22.54 72.31 75.15
C ALA A 244 -23.13 70.92 74.80
N VAL A 245 -22.68 69.89 75.50
CA VAL A 245 -23.22 68.52 75.38
C VAL A 245 -24.39 68.34 76.35
N LYS A 246 -25.48 67.74 75.86
CA LYS A 246 -26.74 67.62 76.62
C LYS A 246 -26.78 66.44 77.58
N ASN A 247 -25.98 65.40 77.33
CA ASN A 247 -25.92 64.17 78.11
C ASN A 247 -24.47 63.74 78.37
N ASP A 248 -24.22 63.10 79.51
CA ASP A 248 -22.89 62.63 79.92
C ASP A 248 -22.29 61.58 78.95
N SER A 249 -23.13 60.81 78.24
CA SER A 249 -22.69 59.87 77.19
C SER A 249 -22.02 60.58 76.02
N ASP A 250 -22.59 61.71 75.60
CA ASP A 250 -22.10 62.46 74.43
C ASP A 250 -20.77 63.16 74.77
N PHE A 251 -20.61 63.56 76.03
CA PHE A 251 -19.32 64.05 76.55
C PHE A 251 -18.25 62.94 76.56
N THR A 252 -18.64 61.73 76.95
CA THR A 252 -17.73 60.57 76.99
C THR A 252 -17.29 60.16 75.58
N ASP A 253 -18.22 60.15 74.61
CA ASP A 253 -17.92 59.89 73.20
C ASP A 253 -17.03 60.99 72.61
N LEU A 254 -17.26 62.26 72.96
CA LEU A 254 -16.41 63.37 72.53
C LEU A 254 -14.98 63.25 73.07
N LEU A 255 -14.81 62.88 74.34
CA LEU A 255 -13.52 62.60 74.95
C LEU A 255 -12.83 61.39 74.30
N LEU A 256 -13.57 60.29 74.12
CA LEU A 256 -13.03 59.10 73.47
C LEU A 256 -12.61 59.38 72.03
N ARG A 257 -13.38 60.17 71.28
CA ARG A 257 -13.04 60.52 69.89
C ARG A 257 -11.89 61.52 69.79
N ALA A 258 -11.69 62.35 70.81
CA ALA A 258 -10.57 63.31 70.88
C ALA A 258 -9.26 62.66 71.36
N VAL A 259 -9.34 61.61 72.20
CA VAL A 259 -8.17 60.95 72.81
C VAL A 259 -7.81 59.65 72.10
N THR A 260 -8.76 59.00 71.44
CA THR A 260 -8.55 57.74 70.71
C THR A 260 -8.27 58.05 69.25
N ASP A 261 -7.10 57.64 68.77
CA ASP A 261 -6.79 57.67 67.35
C ASP A 261 -7.69 56.65 66.64
N THR A 262 -8.71 57.12 65.92
CA THR A 262 -9.70 56.25 65.24
C THR A 262 -9.05 55.32 64.20
N ARG A 263 -7.81 55.62 63.80
CA ARG A 263 -7.02 54.81 62.86
C ARG A 263 -6.78 53.37 63.37
N ASP A 264 -6.63 53.17 64.67
CA ASP A 264 -6.38 51.83 65.24
C ASP A 264 -7.65 51.04 65.53
N THR A 265 -8.77 51.71 65.80
CA THR A 265 -10.05 51.05 66.10
C THR A 265 -10.85 50.67 64.86
N ASP A 266 -10.79 51.48 63.80
CA ASP A 266 -11.49 51.20 62.55
C ASP A 266 -10.88 49.97 61.85
N GLY A 267 -9.54 49.85 61.88
CA GLY A 267 -8.83 48.68 61.34
C GLY A 267 -9.22 47.39 62.06
N LEU A 268 -9.40 47.41 63.39
CA LEU A 268 -9.84 46.25 64.16
C LEU A 268 -11.30 45.89 63.85
N ALA A 269 -12.18 46.88 63.74
CA ALA A 269 -13.58 46.67 63.40
C ALA A 269 -13.74 46.05 62.00
N ASP A 270 -13.01 46.55 61.01
CA ASP A 270 -12.98 46.00 59.65
C ASP A 270 -12.43 44.58 59.62
N LEU A 271 -11.39 44.29 60.42
CA LEU A 271 -10.82 42.95 60.52
C LEU A 271 -11.82 41.96 61.11
N VAL A 272 -12.49 42.32 62.22
CA VAL A 272 -13.51 41.49 62.88
C VAL A 272 -14.73 41.31 61.97
N HIS A 273 -15.21 42.37 61.32
CA HIS A 273 -16.32 42.28 60.37
C HIS A 273 -15.95 41.40 59.17
N GLY A 274 -14.74 41.54 58.65
CA GLY A 274 -14.20 40.71 57.58
C GLY A 274 -14.10 39.24 57.98
N PHE A 275 -13.63 38.94 59.19
CA PHE A 275 -13.59 37.57 59.71
C PHE A 275 -14.99 37.00 59.94
N ALA A 276 -15.91 37.76 60.55
CA ALA A 276 -17.29 37.33 60.78
C ALA A 276 -18.01 37.04 59.46
N HIS A 277 -17.84 37.91 58.45
CA HIS A 277 -18.40 37.70 57.12
C HIS A 277 -17.81 36.47 56.43
N LYS A 278 -16.48 36.25 56.50
CA LYS A 278 -15.83 35.05 55.96
C LYS A 278 -16.28 33.77 56.69
N LEU A 279 -16.43 33.83 58.02
CA LEU A 279 -16.89 32.69 58.81
C LEU A 279 -18.35 32.34 58.49
N GLY A 280 -19.21 33.37 58.36
CA GLY A 280 -20.62 33.20 57.97
C GLY A 280 -20.80 32.54 56.62
N ARG A 281 -19.88 32.81 55.67
CA ARG A 281 -19.88 32.20 54.33
C ARG A 281 -19.08 30.91 54.22
N ARG A 282 -18.43 30.44 55.30
CA ARG A 282 -17.56 29.25 55.23
C ARG A 282 -18.32 27.99 54.82
N ALA A 283 -19.53 27.79 55.35
CA ALA A 283 -20.35 26.63 55.01
C ALA A 283 -20.75 26.64 53.52
N GLU A 284 -21.19 27.80 53.02
CA GLU A 284 -21.52 28.03 51.61
C GLU A 284 -20.30 27.77 50.70
N LEU A 285 -19.16 28.39 51.00
CA LEU A 285 -17.93 28.22 50.20
C LEU A 285 -17.38 26.79 50.25
N THR A 286 -17.57 26.07 51.36
CA THR A 286 -17.17 24.66 51.46
C THR A 286 -18.09 23.79 50.60
N ALA A 287 -19.41 24.03 50.65
CA ALA A 287 -20.37 23.33 49.79
C ALA A 287 -20.12 23.63 48.30
N GLU A 288 -19.81 24.87 47.94
CA GLU A 288 -19.45 25.26 46.58
C GLU A 288 -18.15 24.59 46.12
N ARG A 289 -17.14 24.51 46.99
CA ARG A 289 -15.88 23.81 46.70
C ARG A 289 -16.11 22.32 46.50
N GLU A 290 -16.88 21.68 47.37
CA GLU A 290 -17.20 20.24 47.26
C GLU A 290 -18.03 19.95 46.02
N PHE A 291 -19.03 20.77 45.73
CA PHE A 291 -19.82 20.67 44.50
C PHE A 291 -18.94 20.82 43.26
N THR A 292 -18.06 21.82 43.22
CA THR A 292 -17.17 22.08 42.08
C THR A 292 -16.17 20.95 41.91
N ALA A 293 -15.58 20.45 43.00
CA ALA A 293 -14.66 19.32 42.98
C ALA A 293 -15.35 18.04 42.47
N GLY A 294 -16.53 17.72 43.01
CA GLY A 294 -17.32 16.57 42.56
C GLY A 294 -17.79 16.69 41.11
N SER A 295 -18.20 17.88 40.67
CA SER A 295 -18.54 18.16 39.28
C SER A 295 -17.34 17.98 38.35
N LEU A 296 -16.16 18.45 38.77
CA LEU A 296 -14.93 18.31 37.99
C LEU A 296 -14.54 16.83 37.83
N ASP A 297 -14.67 16.03 38.88
CA ASP A 297 -14.38 14.59 38.81
C ASP A 297 -15.33 13.85 37.85
N LEU A 298 -16.63 14.20 37.86
CA LEU A 298 -17.59 13.64 36.91
C LEU A 298 -17.29 14.08 35.47
N LEU A 299 -16.99 15.36 35.25
CA LEU A 299 -16.64 15.89 33.94
C LEU A 299 -15.35 15.27 33.40
N ARG A 300 -14.35 15.03 34.25
CA ARG A 300 -13.12 14.29 33.86
C ARG A 300 -13.43 12.89 33.40
N ARG A 301 -14.28 12.14 34.12
CA ARG A 301 -14.70 10.79 33.69
C ARG A 301 -15.42 10.80 32.34
N ILE A 302 -16.23 11.83 32.08
CA ILE A 302 -16.91 11.99 30.77
C ILE A 302 -15.88 12.32 29.67
N ALA A 303 -14.91 13.19 29.95
CA ALA A 303 -13.84 13.51 29.02
C ALA A 303 -12.99 12.28 28.68
N ASP A 304 -12.55 11.52 29.68
CA ASP A 304 -11.78 10.28 29.50
C ASP A 304 -12.55 9.25 28.67
N ALA A 305 -13.84 9.04 28.97
CA ALA A 305 -14.70 8.14 28.20
C ALA A 305 -14.94 8.62 26.76
N SER A 306 -14.99 9.93 26.54
CA SER A 306 -15.09 10.52 25.21
C SER A 306 -13.80 10.29 24.41
N ASP A 307 -12.65 10.44 25.04
CA ASP A 307 -11.35 10.18 24.43
C ASP A 307 -11.16 8.70 24.10
N ASP A 308 -11.56 7.79 25.00
CA ASP A 308 -11.58 6.34 24.74
C ASP A 308 -12.48 5.99 23.56
N ARG A 309 -13.68 6.58 23.52
CA ARG A 309 -14.61 6.39 22.41
C ARG A 309 -14.02 6.89 21.09
N GLN A 310 -13.33 8.03 21.10
CA GLN A 310 -12.71 8.58 19.90
C GLN A 310 -11.57 7.67 19.42
N ARG A 311 -10.69 7.21 20.33
CA ARG A 311 -9.64 6.22 20.01
C ARG A 311 -10.24 4.94 19.40
N ALA A 312 -11.30 4.39 20.00
CA ALA A 312 -11.96 3.19 19.49
C ALA A 312 -12.54 3.41 18.08
N ARG A 313 -13.14 4.57 17.82
CA ARG A 313 -13.64 4.95 16.49
C ARG A 313 -12.53 5.05 15.46
N ASP A 314 -11.40 5.65 15.81
CA ASP A 314 -10.27 5.81 14.90
C ASP A 314 -9.64 4.45 14.54
N VAL A 315 -9.51 3.55 15.53
CA VAL A 315 -9.07 2.17 15.32
C VAL A 315 -10.05 1.42 14.40
N HIS A 316 -11.36 1.52 14.67
CA HIS A 316 -12.38 0.87 13.86
C HIS A 316 -12.39 1.38 12.41
N ALA A 317 -12.38 2.70 12.21
CA ALA A 317 -12.31 3.32 10.89
C ALA A 317 -11.02 2.94 10.14
N GLY A 318 -9.90 2.85 10.86
CA GLY A 318 -8.64 2.33 10.32
C GLY A 318 -8.73 0.88 9.88
N ALA A 319 -9.35 0.02 10.69
CA ALA A 319 -9.60 -1.39 10.36
C ALA A 319 -10.51 -1.53 9.13
N GLU A 320 -11.63 -0.79 9.07
CA GLU A 320 -12.52 -0.78 7.90
C GLU A 320 -11.77 -0.40 6.60
N ARG A 321 -10.95 0.66 6.64
CA ARG A 321 -10.15 1.08 5.48
C ARG A 321 -9.21 -0.03 5.02
N ARG A 322 -8.50 -0.67 5.95
CA ARG A 322 -7.60 -1.80 5.65
C ARG A 322 -8.35 -2.99 5.06
N THR A 323 -9.49 -3.36 5.65
CA THR A 323 -10.33 -4.47 5.16
C THR A 323 -10.87 -4.18 3.76
N ARG A 324 -11.41 -2.98 3.50
CA ARG A 324 -11.86 -2.59 2.15
C ARG A 324 -10.71 -2.61 1.13
N ALA A 325 -9.52 -2.14 1.52
CA ALA A 325 -8.34 -2.16 0.64
C ALA A 325 -7.83 -3.59 0.38
N LEU A 326 -7.88 -4.48 1.37
CA LEU A 326 -7.55 -5.89 1.21
C LEU A 326 -8.56 -6.59 0.30
N ALA A 327 -9.86 -6.39 0.52
CA ALA A 327 -10.91 -6.98 -0.30
C ALA A 327 -10.78 -6.58 -1.78
N ARG A 328 -10.51 -5.31 -2.07
CA ARG A 328 -10.23 -4.85 -3.45
C ARG A 328 -9.01 -5.52 -4.06
N ARG A 329 -7.91 -5.65 -3.30
CA ARG A 329 -6.68 -6.33 -3.78
C ARG A 329 -6.92 -7.81 -4.05
N LEU A 330 -7.61 -8.51 -3.15
CA LEU A 330 -7.98 -9.92 -3.34
C LEU A 330 -8.90 -10.11 -4.53
N HIS A 331 -9.88 -9.21 -4.72
CA HIS A 331 -10.76 -9.26 -5.89
C HIS A 331 -9.98 -9.07 -7.20
N ALA A 332 -9.12 -8.05 -7.28
CA ALA A 332 -8.30 -7.79 -8.45
C ALA A 332 -7.30 -8.92 -8.74
N ARG A 333 -6.71 -9.52 -7.69
CA ARG A 333 -5.87 -10.70 -7.85
C ARG A 333 -6.70 -11.88 -8.35
N GLY A 334 -7.88 -12.11 -7.77
CA GLY A 334 -8.78 -13.18 -8.18
C GLY A 334 -9.31 -13.04 -9.61
N THR A 335 -9.50 -11.82 -10.13
CA THR A 335 -9.82 -11.60 -11.55
C THR A 335 -8.62 -11.91 -12.45
N ALA A 336 -7.42 -11.45 -12.07
CA ALA A 336 -6.20 -11.71 -12.84
C ALA A 336 -5.87 -13.21 -12.92
N GLU A 337 -5.94 -13.93 -11.79
CA GLU A 337 -5.71 -15.38 -11.74
C GLU A 337 -6.73 -16.17 -12.56
N ARG A 338 -8.01 -15.76 -12.53
CA ARG A 338 -9.02 -16.38 -13.41
C ARG A 338 -8.73 -16.15 -14.89
N GLY A 339 -8.21 -14.97 -15.25
CA GLY A 339 -7.74 -14.70 -16.62
C GLY A 339 -6.58 -15.62 -17.02
N HIS A 340 -5.55 -15.72 -16.19
CA HIS A 340 -4.41 -16.60 -16.44
C HIS A 340 -4.83 -18.08 -16.53
N ALA A 341 -5.75 -18.52 -15.67
CA ALA A 341 -6.29 -19.88 -15.71
C ALA A 341 -7.07 -20.14 -17.00
N ALA A 342 -7.83 -19.16 -17.51
CA ALA A 342 -8.54 -19.28 -18.78
C ALA A 342 -7.56 -19.37 -19.97
N GLU A 343 -6.53 -18.53 -20.00
CA GLU A 343 -5.47 -18.58 -21.03
C GLU A 343 -4.74 -19.93 -21.03
N LEU A 344 -4.37 -20.44 -19.84
CA LEU A 344 -3.75 -21.76 -19.71
C LEU A 344 -4.69 -22.88 -20.13
N ALA A 345 -5.99 -22.77 -19.85
CA ALA A 345 -6.97 -23.76 -20.28
C ALA A 345 -7.13 -23.77 -21.81
N GLU A 346 -7.10 -22.60 -22.46
CA GLU A 346 -7.10 -22.48 -23.91
C GLU A 346 -5.83 -23.08 -24.53
N GLN A 347 -4.65 -22.78 -23.97
CA GLN A 347 -3.37 -23.38 -24.38
C GLN A 347 -3.38 -24.90 -24.21
N ALA A 348 -3.94 -25.42 -23.11
CA ALA A 348 -4.08 -26.85 -22.90
C ALA A 348 -5.07 -27.49 -23.89
N GLY A 349 -6.15 -26.79 -24.23
CA GLY A 349 -7.12 -27.22 -25.25
C GLY A 349 -6.50 -27.30 -26.64
N THR A 350 -5.78 -26.27 -27.06
CA THR A 350 -5.07 -26.23 -28.35
C THR A 350 -3.98 -27.29 -28.42
N ALA A 351 -3.20 -27.47 -27.35
CA ALA A 351 -2.19 -28.53 -27.28
C ALA A 351 -2.81 -29.93 -27.39
N ARG A 352 -3.94 -30.19 -26.70
CA ARG A 352 -4.66 -31.47 -26.83
C ARG A 352 -5.15 -31.71 -28.25
N ALA A 353 -5.74 -30.69 -28.88
CA ALA A 353 -6.20 -30.81 -30.26
C ALA A 353 -5.04 -31.11 -31.22
N ALA A 354 -3.89 -30.46 -31.04
CA ALA A 354 -2.69 -30.72 -31.82
C ALA A 354 -2.15 -32.15 -31.63
N VAL A 355 -2.18 -32.69 -30.41
CA VAL A 355 -1.81 -34.09 -30.13
C VAL A 355 -2.76 -35.04 -30.85
N THR A 356 -4.08 -34.83 -30.73
CA THR A 356 -5.07 -35.69 -31.41
C THR A 356 -4.93 -35.64 -32.94
N ASP A 357 -4.68 -34.47 -33.52
CA ASP A 357 -4.43 -34.34 -34.97
C ASP A 357 -3.13 -35.06 -35.40
N ALA A 358 -2.07 -34.96 -34.59
CA ALA A 358 -0.82 -35.66 -34.82
C ALA A 358 -1.00 -37.19 -34.72
N GLU A 359 -1.78 -37.68 -33.75
CA GLU A 359 -2.13 -39.10 -33.62
C GLU A 359 -2.93 -39.61 -34.83
N HIS A 360 -3.93 -38.86 -35.28
CA HIS A 360 -4.70 -39.19 -36.49
C HIS A 360 -3.82 -39.21 -37.74
N THR A 361 -2.96 -38.22 -37.89
CA THR A 361 -2.00 -38.16 -39.01
C THR A 361 -1.01 -39.32 -38.95
N GLY A 362 -0.49 -39.65 -37.76
CA GLY A 362 0.37 -40.80 -37.53
C GLY A 362 -0.31 -42.12 -37.88
N HIS A 363 -1.55 -42.33 -37.43
CA HIS A 363 -2.34 -43.51 -37.75
C HIS A 363 -2.59 -43.64 -39.26
N ARG A 364 -3.01 -42.55 -39.92
CA ARG A 364 -3.20 -42.52 -41.37
C ARG A 364 -1.91 -42.86 -42.11
N ASN A 365 -0.77 -42.29 -41.70
CA ASN A 365 0.52 -42.58 -42.30
C ASN A 365 0.92 -44.06 -42.09
N ALA A 366 0.65 -44.64 -40.92
CA ALA A 366 0.89 -46.05 -40.66
C ALA A 366 0.04 -46.97 -41.56
N LEU A 367 -1.24 -46.64 -41.76
CA LEU A 367 -2.11 -47.36 -42.71
C LEU A 367 -1.59 -47.26 -44.15
N VAL A 368 -1.17 -46.07 -44.59
CA VAL A 368 -0.57 -45.88 -45.92
C VAL A 368 0.72 -46.69 -46.07
N ALA A 369 1.59 -46.69 -45.05
CA ALA A 369 2.83 -47.46 -45.05
C ALA A 369 2.55 -48.98 -45.11
N ALA A 370 1.55 -49.47 -44.36
CA ALA A 370 1.14 -50.87 -44.38
C ALA A 370 0.60 -51.29 -45.77
N GLU A 371 -0.24 -50.45 -46.39
CA GLU A 371 -0.77 -50.69 -47.73
C GLU A 371 0.35 -50.69 -48.79
N LEU A 372 1.30 -49.75 -48.71
CA LEU A 372 2.47 -49.74 -49.59
C LEU A 372 3.33 -50.99 -49.41
N ALA A 373 3.56 -51.43 -48.16
CA ALA A 373 4.30 -52.65 -47.87
C ALA A 373 3.58 -53.89 -48.42
N TYR A 374 2.26 -53.98 -48.26
CA TYR A 374 1.44 -55.05 -48.83
C TYR A 374 1.53 -55.09 -50.36
N ARG A 375 1.40 -53.93 -51.02
CA ARG A 375 1.53 -53.84 -52.49
C ARG A 375 2.91 -54.23 -52.97
N HIS A 376 3.96 -53.77 -52.29
CA HIS A 376 5.33 -54.16 -52.60
C HIS A 376 5.49 -55.68 -52.47
N ALA A 377 5.09 -56.26 -51.35
CA ALA A 377 5.15 -57.70 -51.13
C ALA A 377 4.36 -58.50 -52.18
N SER A 378 3.17 -58.03 -52.56
CA SER A 378 2.34 -58.66 -53.59
C SER A 378 2.99 -58.60 -54.98
N LEU A 379 3.58 -57.47 -55.35
CA LEU A 379 4.32 -57.34 -56.61
C LEU A 379 5.57 -58.21 -56.61
N ALA A 380 6.31 -58.25 -55.50
CA ALA A 380 7.48 -59.11 -55.34
C ALA A 380 7.10 -60.60 -55.43
N LEU A 381 5.98 -61.00 -54.83
CA LEU A 381 5.44 -62.35 -54.95
C LEU A 381 5.09 -62.66 -56.41
N SER A 382 4.34 -61.80 -57.09
CA SER A 382 3.98 -62.01 -58.51
C SER A 382 5.22 -62.10 -59.41
N ALA A 383 6.23 -61.26 -59.17
CA ALA A 383 7.51 -61.34 -59.87
C ALA A 383 8.23 -62.66 -59.59
N GLY A 384 8.26 -63.10 -58.31
CA GLY A 384 8.82 -64.37 -57.88
C GLY A 384 8.11 -65.58 -58.50
N GLU A 385 6.78 -65.57 -58.56
CA GLU A 385 5.98 -66.63 -59.20
C GLU A 385 6.24 -66.71 -60.70
N LYS A 386 6.33 -65.57 -61.39
CA LYS A 386 6.69 -65.51 -62.82
C LYS A 386 8.10 -66.07 -63.04
N ALA A 387 9.07 -65.68 -62.21
CA ALA A 387 10.43 -66.19 -62.27
C ALA A 387 10.46 -67.71 -62.01
N ALA A 388 9.75 -68.19 -61.00
CA ALA A 388 9.65 -69.62 -60.69
C ALA A 388 8.98 -70.42 -61.83
N ALA A 389 7.94 -69.88 -62.45
CA ALA A 389 7.29 -70.50 -63.61
C ALA A 389 8.23 -70.55 -64.83
N ALA A 390 9.00 -69.49 -65.09
CA ALA A 390 10.02 -69.47 -66.13
C ALA A 390 11.10 -70.54 -65.86
N GLN A 391 11.62 -70.60 -64.63
CA GLN A 391 12.61 -71.61 -64.22
C GLN A 391 12.07 -73.04 -64.30
N ARG A 392 10.79 -73.26 -63.96
CA ARG A 392 10.14 -74.58 -64.16
C ARG A 392 10.04 -74.96 -65.64
N ARG A 393 9.70 -74.01 -66.52
CA ARG A 393 9.67 -74.26 -67.97
C ARG A 393 11.06 -74.59 -68.48
N GLU A 394 12.07 -73.80 -68.11
CA GLU A 394 13.47 -74.05 -68.47
C GLU A 394 13.93 -75.43 -67.99
N LEU A 395 13.56 -75.84 -66.77
CA LEU A 395 13.84 -77.18 -66.24
C LEU A 395 13.13 -78.28 -67.04
N VAL A 396 11.87 -78.09 -67.43
CA VAL A 396 11.11 -79.05 -68.24
C VAL A 396 11.71 -79.16 -69.64
N ASP A 397 12.08 -78.04 -70.26
CA ASP A 397 12.73 -78.00 -71.57
C ASP A 397 14.08 -78.71 -71.52
N ALA A 398 14.89 -78.43 -70.48
CA ALA A 398 16.16 -79.12 -70.25
C ALA A 398 15.99 -80.63 -70.03
N ARG A 399 14.96 -81.05 -69.29
CA ARG A 399 14.63 -82.49 -69.11
C ARG A 399 14.16 -83.13 -70.40
N THR A 400 13.34 -82.46 -71.18
CA THR A 400 12.88 -82.92 -72.50
C THR A 400 14.06 -83.08 -73.45
N LEU A 401 14.97 -82.11 -73.48
CA LEU A 401 16.19 -82.17 -74.26
C LEU A 401 17.09 -83.34 -73.81
N HIS A 402 17.27 -83.53 -72.50
CA HIS A 402 18.03 -84.65 -71.96
C HIS A 402 17.41 -86.01 -72.34
N ALA A 403 16.10 -86.15 -72.21
CA ALA A 403 15.38 -87.36 -72.63
C ALA A 403 15.50 -87.61 -74.14
N ALA A 404 15.44 -86.55 -74.96
CA ALA A 404 15.66 -86.64 -76.40
C ALA A 404 17.09 -87.12 -76.73
N TRP A 405 18.11 -86.62 -76.01
CA TRP A 405 19.48 -87.12 -76.13
C TRP A 405 19.63 -88.58 -75.73
N GLN A 406 19.00 -89.02 -74.64
CA GLN A 406 18.98 -90.43 -74.26
C GLN A 406 18.29 -91.32 -75.31
N ALA A 407 17.20 -90.83 -75.91
CA ALA A 407 16.48 -91.56 -76.96
C ALA A 407 17.20 -91.57 -78.31
N ALA A 408 18.11 -90.61 -78.56
CA ALA A 408 18.83 -90.50 -79.83
C ALA A 408 19.63 -91.77 -80.16
N GLU A 409 20.27 -92.40 -79.16
CA GLU A 409 21.01 -93.64 -79.35
C GLU A 409 20.07 -94.78 -79.79
N THR A 410 18.92 -94.95 -79.12
CA THR A 410 17.91 -95.95 -79.49
C THR A 410 17.35 -95.71 -80.89
N VAL A 411 17.11 -94.45 -81.27
CA VAL A 411 16.64 -94.10 -82.63
C VAL A 411 17.71 -94.39 -83.68
N LEU A 412 18.98 -94.11 -83.40
CA LEU A 412 20.10 -94.44 -84.28
C LEU A 412 20.27 -95.96 -84.42
N GLN A 413 20.15 -96.72 -83.34
CA GLN A 413 20.15 -98.19 -83.36
C GLN A 413 18.98 -98.73 -84.20
N HIS A 414 17.77 -98.17 -84.03
CA HIS A 414 16.61 -98.55 -84.84
C HIS A 414 16.81 -98.24 -86.33
N ARG A 415 17.35 -97.07 -86.68
CA ARG A 415 17.69 -96.73 -88.08
C ARG A 415 18.74 -97.67 -88.66
N ALA A 416 19.82 -97.94 -87.93
CA ALA A 416 20.85 -98.88 -88.36
C ALA A 416 20.31 -100.30 -88.55
N ALA A 417 19.36 -100.72 -87.70
CA ALA A 417 18.64 -101.98 -87.84
C ALA A 417 17.71 -101.98 -89.06
N ALA A 418 16.95 -100.92 -89.29
CA ALA A 418 16.09 -100.77 -90.47
C ALA A 418 16.90 -100.79 -91.78
N ASP A 419 18.01 -100.06 -91.84
CA ASP A 419 18.93 -100.08 -92.98
C ASP A 419 19.53 -101.47 -93.20
N ARG A 420 19.84 -102.19 -92.11
CA ARG A 420 20.31 -103.58 -92.18
C ARG A 420 19.24 -104.51 -92.77
N VAL A 421 17.98 -104.35 -92.36
CA VAL A 421 16.85 -105.12 -92.93
C VAL A 421 16.71 -104.84 -94.43
N ILE A 422 16.78 -103.57 -94.85
CA ILE A 422 16.70 -103.18 -96.27
C ILE A 422 17.84 -103.83 -97.07
N ARG A 423 19.09 -103.76 -96.57
CA ARG A 423 20.25 -104.39 -97.23
C ARG A 423 20.14 -105.90 -97.33
N VAL A 424 19.75 -106.58 -96.25
CA VAL A 424 19.58 -108.04 -96.24
C VAL A 424 18.46 -108.46 -97.19
N ALA A 425 17.34 -107.74 -97.22
CA ALA A 425 16.25 -108.02 -98.14
C ALA A 425 16.65 -107.84 -99.61
N ALA A 426 17.52 -106.86 -99.93
CA ALA A 426 18.08 -106.72 -101.27
C ALA A 426 19.01 -107.89 -101.63
N ALA A 427 19.93 -108.26 -100.73
CA ALA A 427 20.84 -109.39 -100.94
C ALA A 427 20.11 -110.73 -101.12
N ILE A 428 19.01 -110.96 -100.40
CA ILE A 428 18.16 -112.16 -100.58
C ILE A 428 17.55 -112.18 -101.99
N ARG A 429 17.00 -111.05 -102.47
CA ARG A 429 16.42 -110.98 -103.82
C ARG A 429 17.45 -111.23 -104.92
N ASP A 430 18.66 -110.71 -104.76
CA ASP A 430 19.74 -110.94 -105.72
C ASP A 430 20.19 -112.42 -105.70
N ALA A 431 20.32 -113.04 -104.52
CA ALA A 431 20.62 -114.46 -104.38
C ALA A 431 19.53 -115.36 -104.98
N GLU A 432 18.25 -115.01 -104.82
CA GLU A 432 17.12 -115.72 -105.45
C GLU A 432 17.17 -115.62 -106.98
N ARG A 433 17.57 -114.47 -107.52
CA ARG A 433 17.73 -114.27 -108.96
C ARG A 433 18.88 -115.10 -109.54
N ASP A 434 20.00 -115.17 -108.83
CA ASP A 434 21.17 -115.97 -109.24
C ASP A 434 20.91 -117.48 -109.14
N ALA A 435 20.07 -117.92 -108.20
CA ALA A 435 19.71 -119.32 -108.01
C ALA A 435 18.63 -119.83 -109.00
N ALA A 436 17.87 -118.94 -109.65
CA ALA A 436 16.77 -119.29 -110.54
C ALA A 436 17.15 -120.23 -111.72
N PRO A 437 18.28 -120.06 -112.43
CA PRO A 437 18.66 -120.95 -113.53
C PRO A 437 19.01 -122.37 -113.06
N ALA A 438 19.67 -122.49 -111.91
CA ALA A 438 20.05 -123.78 -111.33
C ALA A 438 18.82 -124.58 -110.85
N LEU A 439 17.81 -123.88 -110.30
CA LEU A 439 16.52 -124.47 -109.93
C LEU A 439 15.73 -124.94 -111.15
N ALA A 440 15.70 -124.16 -112.24
CA ALA A 440 15.04 -124.57 -113.48
C ALA A 440 15.68 -125.84 -114.08
N ALA A 441 17.02 -125.88 -114.17
CA ALA A 441 17.76 -127.05 -114.68
C ALA A 441 17.54 -128.32 -113.83
N ARG A 442 17.49 -128.18 -112.50
CA ARG A 442 17.16 -129.30 -111.59
C ARG A 442 15.74 -129.83 -111.85
N THR A 443 14.77 -128.95 -112.09
CA THR A 443 13.37 -129.34 -112.29
C THR A 443 13.19 -130.09 -113.62
N GLU A 444 13.90 -129.66 -114.67
CA GLU A 444 13.92 -130.34 -115.97
C GLU A 444 14.58 -131.73 -115.89
N ALA A 445 15.73 -131.83 -115.21
CA ALA A 445 16.42 -133.11 -114.98
C ALA A 445 15.57 -134.09 -114.14
N ALA A 446 14.86 -133.60 -113.11
CA ALA A 446 13.92 -134.40 -112.34
C ALA A 446 12.75 -134.91 -113.20
N GLY A 447 12.23 -134.08 -114.11
CA GLY A 447 11.18 -134.48 -115.06
C GLY A 447 11.64 -135.56 -116.05
N ALA A 448 12.89 -135.51 -116.52
CA ALA A 448 13.46 -136.53 -117.39
C ALA A 448 13.64 -137.88 -116.67
N LEU A 449 14.09 -137.85 -115.41
CA LEU A 449 14.29 -139.05 -114.58
C LEU A 449 12.98 -139.77 -114.26
N VAL A 450 11.92 -139.04 -113.92
CA VAL A 450 10.59 -139.62 -113.63
C VAL A 450 10.03 -140.34 -114.86
N ARG A 451 10.20 -139.78 -116.07
CA ARG A 451 9.76 -140.44 -117.30
C ARG A 451 10.50 -141.75 -117.56
N ALA A 452 11.81 -141.78 -117.37
CA ALA A 452 12.62 -142.99 -117.55
C ALA A 452 12.24 -144.11 -116.57
N LEU A 453 11.98 -143.76 -115.30
CA LEU A 453 11.56 -144.72 -114.27
C LEU A 453 10.18 -145.32 -114.57
N HIS A 454 9.25 -144.54 -115.11
CA HIS A 454 7.91 -145.05 -115.44
C HIS A 454 7.95 -146.06 -116.58
N THR A 455 8.79 -145.83 -117.60
CA THR A 455 8.97 -146.79 -118.72
C THR A 455 9.63 -148.09 -118.26
N ALA A 456 10.59 -148.01 -117.33
CA ALA A 456 11.24 -149.20 -116.76
C ALA A 456 10.30 -150.05 -115.91
N ALA A 457 9.42 -149.42 -115.12
CA ALA A 457 8.42 -150.13 -114.31
C ALA A 457 7.46 -150.95 -115.17
N GLN A 458 6.98 -150.38 -116.28
CA GLN A 458 6.00 -151.04 -117.15
C GLN A 458 6.59 -152.22 -117.95
N SER A 459 7.88 -152.15 -118.29
CA SER A 459 8.63 -153.28 -118.84
C SER A 459 8.79 -154.43 -117.85
N SER A 460 8.95 -154.12 -116.55
CA SER A 460 9.12 -155.13 -115.50
C SER A 460 7.81 -155.84 -115.16
N GLU A 461 6.67 -155.15 -115.19
CA GLU A 461 5.35 -155.75 -114.91
C GLU A 461 4.94 -156.78 -115.97
N ASN A 462 5.23 -156.52 -117.25
CA ASN A 462 4.92 -157.46 -118.33
C ASN A 462 5.75 -158.76 -118.24
N ALA A 463 7.02 -158.67 -117.84
CA ALA A 463 7.88 -159.84 -117.66
C ALA A 463 7.44 -160.71 -116.46
N ALA A 464 7.00 -160.08 -115.37
CA ALA A 464 6.50 -160.79 -114.19
C ALA A 464 5.21 -161.60 -114.47
N ALA A 465 4.31 -161.06 -115.31
CA ALA A 465 3.07 -161.75 -115.68
C ALA A 465 3.30 -162.99 -116.56
N GLU A 466 4.33 -163.00 -117.41
CA GLU A 466 4.69 -164.17 -118.23
C GLU A 466 5.31 -165.30 -117.38
N ASP A 467 6.14 -164.96 -116.40
CA ASP A 467 6.80 -165.94 -115.52
C ASP A 467 5.82 -166.57 -114.51
N GLU A 468 4.81 -165.82 -114.02
CA GLU A 468 3.75 -166.35 -113.17
C GLU A 468 2.89 -167.41 -113.89
N GLY A 469 2.62 -167.22 -115.19
CA GLY A 469 1.89 -168.20 -116.00
C GLY A 469 2.63 -169.54 -116.12
N ARG A 470 3.95 -169.50 -116.33
CA ARG A 470 4.79 -170.71 -116.40
C ARG A 470 4.95 -171.42 -115.05
N SER A 471 4.99 -170.67 -113.95
CA SER A 471 5.10 -171.27 -112.62
C SER A 471 3.84 -172.05 -112.24
N ALA A 472 2.65 -171.58 -112.63
CA ALA A 472 1.38 -172.22 -112.30
C ALA A 472 1.21 -173.59 -112.99
N GLU A 473 1.67 -173.75 -114.23
CA GLU A 473 1.60 -175.02 -114.97
C GLU A 473 2.53 -176.09 -114.35
N LEU A 474 3.75 -175.71 -113.99
CA LEU A 474 4.74 -176.62 -113.38
C LEU A 474 4.34 -177.04 -111.95
N GLN A 475 3.63 -176.18 -111.22
CA GLN A 475 3.15 -176.47 -109.86
C GLN A 475 2.11 -177.60 -109.84
N GLN A 476 1.16 -177.60 -110.79
CA GLN A 476 0.10 -178.61 -110.82
C GLN A 476 0.60 -180.00 -111.25
N GLU A 477 1.59 -180.07 -112.14
CA GLU A 477 2.27 -181.34 -112.44
C GLU A 477 2.98 -181.91 -111.21
N SER A 478 3.61 -181.06 -110.40
CA SER A 478 4.26 -181.46 -109.15
C SER A 478 3.27 -181.94 -108.09
N GLU A 479 2.09 -181.32 -107.97
CA GLU A 479 1.08 -181.69 -106.96
C GLU A 479 0.44 -183.05 -107.25
N ARG A 480 0.19 -183.37 -108.53
CA ARG A 480 -0.28 -184.71 -108.93
C ARG A 480 0.74 -185.81 -108.61
N ALA A 481 2.02 -185.56 -108.92
CA ALA A 481 3.09 -186.51 -108.61
C ALA A 481 3.31 -186.69 -107.09
N HIS A 482 3.03 -185.67 -106.28
CA HIS A 482 3.16 -185.75 -104.83
C HIS A 482 2.05 -186.60 -104.20
N GLN A 483 0.79 -186.44 -104.63
CA GLN A 483 -0.34 -187.20 -104.07
C GLN A 483 -0.21 -188.72 -104.31
N ASP A 484 0.23 -189.12 -105.49
CA ASP A 484 0.48 -190.54 -105.81
C ASP A 484 1.58 -191.15 -104.91
N ALA A 485 2.58 -190.36 -104.49
CA ALA A 485 3.64 -190.79 -103.60
C ALA A 485 3.17 -190.91 -102.13
N THR A 486 2.27 -190.05 -101.67
CA THR A 486 1.76 -190.08 -100.29
C THR A 486 0.81 -191.25 -100.03
N GLU A 487 0.00 -191.64 -101.00
CA GLU A 487 -0.88 -192.82 -100.88
C GLU A 487 -0.07 -194.12 -100.72
N ALA A 488 1.03 -194.26 -101.47
CA ALA A 488 1.93 -195.41 -101.36
C ALA A 488 2.66 -195.47 -100.01
N ALA A 489 3.07 -194.33 -99.45
CA ALA A 489 3.78 -194.25 -98.16
C ALA A 489 2.88 -194.58 -96.96
N THR A 490 1.60 -194.19 -97.03
CA THR A 490 0.66 -194.37 -95.91
C THR A 490 0.23 -195.84 -95.75
N ALA A 491 0.17 -196.60 -96.85
CA ALA A 491 -0.05 -198.04 -96.82
C ALA A 491 1.12 -198.81 -96.16
N ALA A 492 2.36 -198.34 -96.34
CA ALA A 492 3.55 -198.97 -95.76
C ALA A 492 3.68 -198.74 -94.24
N GLN A 493 3.23 -197.59 -93.74
CA GLN A 493 3.34 -197.26 -92.31
C GLN A 493 2.34 -198.06 -91.45
N ARG A 494 1.13 -198.34 -91.97
CA ARG A 494 0.12 -199.19 -91.30
C ARG A 494 0.62 -200.60 -91.00
N ALA A 495 1.47 -201.17 -91.86
CA ALA A 495 2.02 -202.50 -91.67
C ALA A 495 3.17 -202.57 -90.64
N ARG A 496 3.84 -201.45 -90.34
CA ARG A 496 4.98 -201.41 -89.40
C ARG A 496 4.53 -201.22 -87.94
N SER A 497 3.54 -200.38 -87.69
CA SER A 497 3.08 -200.11 -86.31
C SER A 497 2.39 -201.30 -85.64
N GLU A 498 1.70 -202.16 -86.40
CA GLU A 498 1.13 -203.42 -85.87
C GLU A 498 2.21 -204.43 -85.46
N SER A 499 3.37 -204.42 -86.12
CA SER A 499 4.48 -205.33 -85.79
C SER A 499 5.22 -204.93 -84.52
N ASP A 500 5.26 -203.65 -84.19
CA ASP A 500 6.19 -203.17 -83.16
C ASP A 500 5.70 -203.35 -81.74
N HIS A 501 4.40 -203.36 -81.46
CA HIS A 501 4.00 -203.32 -80.05
C HIS A 501 3.33 -204.59 -79.52
N LEU A 502 3.03 -205.53 -80.41
CA LEU A 502 2.98 -206.94 -80.00
C LEU A 502 4.30 -207.40 -79.35
N ARG A 503 5.45 -206.74 -79.62
CA ARG A 503 6.71 -206.98 -78.89
C ARG A 503 6.73 -206.41 -77.48
N GLN A 504 6.17 -205.23 -77.25
CA GLN A 504 6.23 -204.60 -75.92
C GLN A 504 5.26 -205.25 -74.93
N ARG A 505 4.15 -205.81 -75.45
CA ARG A 505 3.26 -206.72 -74.70
C ARG A 505 3.94 -208.01 -74.21
N LEU A 506 5.05 -208.41 -74.83
CA LEU A 506 5.84 -209.57 -74.42
C LEU A 506 6.78 -209.24 -73.25
N THR A 507 7.33 -208.02 -73.24
CA THR A 507 8.32 -207.58 -72.25
C THR A 507 7.70 -207.28 -70.88
N GLU A 508 6.45 -206.84 -70.85
CA GLU A 508 5.78 -206.53 -69.57
C GLU A 508 5.31 -207.79 -68.83
N VAL A 509 4.85 -208.81 -69.58
CA VAL A 509 4.51 -210.13 -69.01
C VAL A 509 5.75 -210.83 -68.42
N GLU A 510 6.95 -210.54 -68.95
CA GLU A 510 8.23 -210.99 -68.36
C GLU A 510 8.60 -210.25 -67.07
N GLN A 511 8.18 -208.99 -66.89
CA GLN A 511 8.39 -208.25 -65.66
C GLN A 511 7.40 -208.65 -64.56
N GLU A 512 6.12 -208.89 -64.91
CA GLU A 512 5.11 -209.45 -64.00
C GLU A 512 5.51 -210.82 -63.43
N THR A 513 6.34 -211.59 -64.15
CA THR A 513 6.81 -212.90 -63.69
C THR A 513 8.05 -212.83 -62.81
N THR A 514 8.86 -211.76 -62.87
CA THR A 514 10.13 -211.71 -62.12
C THR A 514 9.98 -211.14 -60.69
N GLU A 515 9.03 -210.22 -60.46
CA GLU A 515 8.80 -209.70 -59.09
C GLU A 515 7.96 -210.65 -58.22
N ALA A 516 7.14 -211.49 -58.84
CA ALA A 516 6.50 -212.63 -58.18
C ALA A 516 7.53 -213.65 -57.62
N VAL A 517 8.77 -213.64 -58.12
CA VAL A 517 9.84 -214.62 -57.81
C VAL A 517 10.77 -214.20 -56.64
N ARG A 518 10.66 -212.99 -56.09
CA ARG A 518 11.58 -212.55 -55.00
C ARG A 518 10.94 -212.38 -53.62
N ALA A 519 9.62 -212.55 -53.48
CA ALA A 519 8.94 -212.43 -52.17
C ALA A 519 8.15 -213.69 -51.74
N GLY A 520 8.18 -214.77 -52.52
CA GLY A 520 8.01 -216.12 -51.98
C GLY A 520 6.75 -216.90 -52.37
N LEU A 521 6.35 -216.89 -53.64
CA LEU A 521 5.77 -218.11 -54.26
C LEU A 521 6.18 -218.31 -55.73
N LEU A 522 7.17 -217.58 -56.20
CA LEU A 522 8.37 -218.15 -56.78
C LEU A 522 9.58 -217.53 -56.07
#